data_AF-A0A376L7E5-F1
#
_entry.id   AF-A0A376L7E5-F1
#
_cell.length_a   1.000
_cell.length_b   1.000
_cell.length_c   1.000
_cell.angle_alpha   90.00
_cell.angle_beta   90.00
_cell.angle_gamma   90.00
#
_symmetry.space_group_name_H-M   'P 1'
#
loop_
_entity.id
_entity.type
_entity.pdbx_description
1 polymer ?
#
loop_
_entity_poly.entity_id
_entity_poly.type
_entity_poly.pdbx_seq_one_letter_code
_entity_poly.pdbx_strand_id
1 'polypeptide(L)'
;MAHRLLIGKGMITLNLKRIFLALTLLPLFAVAADDCALSDPTLTVQAYTVNPQTERVKMYWQKANGEAWGTLHALLADMNSQGQVQMAMNGGIYDESYAPLGLYIENGQQKVALNLASGEGNFFIRPGGVFYVAGDKVGIVRLDAFKNQ
;
A
#
# COMPACT_ATOMS: atom_id res chain seq x y z
N MET A 1 -68.45 2.13 -45.01
CA MET A 1 -67.00 2.03 -44.74
C MET A 1 -66.72 2.91 -43.53
N ALA A 2 -66.80 2.43 -42.30
CA ALA A 2 -65.91 1.48 -41.64
C ALA A 2 -64.44 1.94 -41.68
N HIS A 3 -64.03 2.73 -40.69
CA HIS A 3 -62.81 2.44 -39.94
C HIS A 3 -62.94 2.97 -38.51
N ARG A 4 -62.85 2.02 -37.59
CA ARG A 4 -62.97 2.15 -36.14
C ARG A 4 -61.54 2.06 -35.61
N LEU A 5 -61.01 3.15 -35.05
CA LEU A 5 -59.77 3.12 -34.29
C LEU A 5 -60.13 3.24 -32.80
N LEU A 6 -60.16 2.08 -32.13
CA LEU A 6 -60.19 1.99 -30.68
C LEU A 6 -58.76 2.10 -30.19
N ILE A 7 -58.40 3.19 -29.52
CA ILE A 7 -57.26 3.23 -28.61
C ILE A 7 -57.81 3.56 -27.22
N GLY A 8 -57.54 2.64 -26.30
CA GLY A 8 -58.18 2.53 -24.99
C GLY A 8 -58.05 3.77 -24.11
N LYS A 9 -59.13 4.01 -23.36
CA LYS A 9 -59.14 4.84 -22.15
C LYS A 9 -58.09 4.32 -21.18
N GLY A 10 -57.09 5.13 -20.92
CA GLY A 10 -56.06 4.85 -19.92
C GLY A 10 -55.22 6.09 -19.71
N MET A 11 -55.86 7.18 -19.28
CA MET A 11 -55.16 8.39 -18.87
C MET A 11 -54.46 8.08 -17.55
N ILE A 12 -53.23 7.55 -17.64
CA ILE A 12 -52.37 7.37 -16.48
C ILE A 12 -51.93 8.77 -16.08
N THR A 13 -52.65 9.37 -15.14
CA THR A 13 -52.22 10.58 -14.45
C THR A 13 -51.01 10.23 -13.59
N LEU A 14 -49.80 10.36 -14.15
CA LEU A 14 -48.57 10.28 -13.39
C LEU A 14 -48.54 11.45 -12.39
N ASN A 15 -48.72 11.13 -11.11
CA ASN A 15 -48.64 12.09 -10.03
C ASN A 15 -47.19 12.57 -9.86
N LEU A 16 -46.88 13.73 -10.45
CA LEU A 16 -45.56 14.35 -10.48
C LEU A 16 -44.94 14.51 -9.07
N LYS A 17 -45.76 14.57 -8.00
CA LYS A 17 -45.27 14.72 -6.62
C LYS A 17 -44.55 13.49 -6.06
N ARG A 18 -44.71 12.30 -6.66
CA ARG A 18 -44.02 11.08 -6.17
C ARG A 18 -42.66 10.83 -6.82
N ILE A 19 -42.37 11.45 -7.97
CA ILE A 19 -41.06 11.33 -8.64
C ILE A 19 -40.02 12.25 -7.97
N PHE A 20 -40.45 13.38 -7.40
CA PHE A 20 -39.54 14.31 -6.72
C PHE A 20 -38.98 13.81 -5.38
N LEU A 21 -39.55 12.76 -4.78
CA LEU A 21 -39.09 12.26 -3.47
C LEU A 21 -38.09 11.09 -3.57
N ALA A 22 -37.89 10.52 -4.76
CA ALA A 22 -36.93 9.42 -4.95
C ALA A 22 -35.53 9.90 -5.35
N LEU A 23 -35.36 11.19 -5.67
CA LEU A 23 -34.09 11.74 -6.16
C LEU A 23 -33.23 12.40 -5.06
N THR A 24 -33.69 12.45 -3.80
CA THR A 24 -33.03 13.16 -2.71
C THR A 24 -32.14 12.27 -1.81
N LEU A 25 -31.95 11.00 -2.17
CA LEU A 25 -31.13 10.04 -1.42
C LEU A 25 -29.98 9.47 -2.26
N LEU A 26 -29.37 10.30 -3.11
CA LEU A 26 -28.02 10.03 -3.57
C LEU A 26 -27.07 10.35 -2.42
N PRO A 27 -26.41 9.36 -1.78
CA PRO A 27 -25.29 9.68 -0.92
C PRO A 27 -24.23 10.30 -1.82
N LEU A 28 -23.97 11.61 -1.64
CA LEU A 28 -22.73 12.20 -2.10
C LEU A 28 -21.62 11.53 -1.27
N PHE A 29 -21.12 10.41 -1.76
CA PHE A 29 -19.77 9.99 -1.41
C PHE A 29 -18.84 11.00 -2.08
N ALA A 30 -18.64 12.15 -1.42
CA ALA A 30 -17.48 12.96 -1.68
C ALA A 30 -16.28 12.12 -1.26
N VAL A 31 -15.73 11.38 -2.22
CA VAL A 31 -14.35 10.90 -2.11
C VAL A 31 -13.53 12.18 -2.13
N ALA A 32 -13.17 12.66 -0.94
CA ALA A 32 -12.03 13.55 -0.83
C ALA A 32 -10.84 12.71 -1.30
N ALA A 33 -10.52 12.81 -2.59
CA ALA A 33 -9.19 12.51 -3.03
C ALA A 33 -8.32 13.54 -2.33
N ASP A 34 -7.58 13.11 -1.30
CA ASP A 34 -6.47 13.89 -0.81
C ASP A 34 -5.51 14.03 -1.99
N ASP A 35 -5.60 15.15 -2.71
CA ASP A 35 -4.63 15.54 -3.72
C ASP A 35 -3.34 15.89 -2.96
N CYS A 36 -2.58 14.86 -2.60
CA CYS A 36 -1.18 15.00 -2.21
C CYS A 36 -0.41 15.51 -3.43
N ALA A 37 -0.44 16.82 -3.65
CA ALA A 37 0.43 17.47 -4.61
C ALA A 37 1.86 17.50 -4.04
N LEU A 38 2.83 17.14 -4.87
CA LEU A 38 4.24 17.33 -4.52
C LEU A 38 4.50 18.82 -4.33
N SER A 39 5.15 19.18 -3.22
CA SER A 39 5.52 20.57 -2.95
C SER A 39 6.56 21.11 -3.94
N ASP A 40 7.33 20.21 -4.55
CA ASP A 40 8.28 20.52 -5.61
C ASP A 40 7.78 19.90 -6.93
N PRO A 41 7.39 20.72 -7.92
CA PRO A 41 6.87 20.24 -9.20
C PRO A 41 7.95 19.61 -10.10
N THR A 42 9.23 19.75 -9.75
CA THR A 42 10.34 19.14 -10.52
C THR A 42 10.64 17.71 -10.09
N LEU A 43 10.06 17.27 -8.97
CA LEU A 43 10.37 15.98 -8.37
C LEU A 43 9.52 14.88 -9.01
N THR A 44 10.18 13.85 -9.55
CA THR A 44 9.50 12.66 -10.09
C THR A 44 9.43 11.60 -8.99
N VAL A 45 8.22 11.28 -8.53
CA VAL A 45 7.98 10.19 -7.58
C VAL A 45 7.30 9.02 -8.29
N GLN A 46 7.80 7.82 -8.05
CA GLN A 46 7.08 6.58 -8.33
C GLN A 46 6.56 6.02 -7.02
N ALA A 47 5.25 5.86 -6.92
CA ALA A 47 4.59 5.28 -5.77
C ALA A 47 3.74 4.09 -6.24
N TYR A 48 3.67 3.07 -5.39
CA TYR A 48 2.84 1.90 -5.62
C TYR A 48 2.04 1.57 -4.36
N THR A 49 0.72 1.53 -4.50
CA THR A 49 -0.18 1.18 -3.40
C THR A 49 -0.46 -0.32 -3.45
N VAL A 50 0.00 -1.04 -2.42
CA VAL A 50 -0.17 -2.49 -2.32
C VAL A 50 -1.61 -2.84 -1.93
N ASN A 51 -2.23 -3.78 -2.65
CA ASN A 51 -3.49 -4.41 -2.23
C ASN A 51 -3.19 -5.65 -1.37
N PRO A 52 -3.36 -5.60 -0.03
CA PRO A 52 -3.00 -6.72 0.84
C PRO A 52 -3.85 -7.99 0.62
N GLN A 53 -4.97 -7.92 -0.10
CA GLN A 53 -5.78 -9.10 -0.42
C GLN A 53 -5.11 -9.95 -1.50
N THR A 54 -4.50 -9.32 -2.50
CA THR A 54 -3.93 -10.00 -3.68
C THR A 54 -2.41 -9.97 -3.72
N GLU A 55 -1.76 -9.09 -2.97
CA GLU A 55 -0.33 -8.83 -3.02
C GLU A 55 0.31 -8.96 -1.64
N ARG A 56 1.65 -9.12 -1.62
CA ARG A 56 2.43 -9.25 -0.39
C ARG A 56 3.70 -8.41 -0.47
N VAL A 57 4.00 -7.70 0.62
CA VAL A 57 5.31 -7.09 0.82
C VAL A 57 6.26 -8.15 1.34
N LYS A 58 7.43 -8.31 0.71
CA LYS A 58 8.46 -9.28 1.09
C LYS A 58 9.80 -8.57 1.26
N MET A 59 10.57 -9.02 2.24
CA MET A 59 11.95 -8.59 2.46
C MET A 59 12.90 -9.61 1.83
N TYR A 60 14.03 -9.14 1.31
CA TYR A 60 15.11 -9.98 0.80
C TYR A 60 16.45 -9.39 1.19
N TRP A 61 17.38 -10.24 1.65
CA TRP A 61 18.74 -9.81 2.00
C TRP A 61 19.81 -10.67 1.34
N GLN A 62 19.79 -11.98 1.62
CA GLN A 62 20.82 -12.91 1.17
C GLN A 62 20.27 -13.94 0.19
N LYS A 63 21.16 -14.41 -0.69
CA LYS A 63 21.00 -15.60 -1.51
C LYS A 63 21.08 -16.86 -0.63
N ALA A 64 20.74 -18.00 -1.21
CA ALA A 64 20.81 -19.29 -0.50
C ALA A 64 22.23 -19.66 -0.02
N ASN A 65 23.28 -19.13 -0.66
CA ASN A 65 24.68 -19.33 -0.27
C ASN A 65 25.17 -18.36 0.84
N GLY A 66 24.29 -17.50 1.37
CA GLY A 66 24.62 -16.50 2.40
C GLY A 66 25.19 -15.18 1.87
N GLU A 67 25.44 -15.05 0.57
CA GLU A 67 25.89 -13.80 -0.04
C GLU A 67 24.74 -12.79 -0.12
N ALA A 68 25.00 -11.52 0.19
CA ALA A 68 24.01 -10.47 0.01
C ALA A 68 23.66 -10.28 -1.48
N TRP A 69 22.42 -9.88 -1.76
CA TRP A 69 22.04 -9.49 -3.14
C TRP A 69 22.79 -8.25 -3.62
N GLY A 70 23.12 -7.33 -2.71
CA GLY A 70 23.89 -6.10 -2.96
C GLY A 70 23.15 -5.02 -3.77
N THR A 71 22.33 -5.40 -4.75
CA THR A 71 21.57 -4.48 -5.61
C THR A 71 20.16 -5.01 -5.91
N LEU A 72 19.21 -4.10 -6.14
CA LEU A 72 17.87 -4.45 -6.62
C LEU A 72 17.91 -5.11 -8.00
N HIS A 73 18.87 -4.72 -8.85
CA HIS A 73 18.99 -5.31 -10.18
C HIS A 73 19.34 -6.80 -10.10
N ALA A 74 20.34 -7.17 -9.28
CA ALA A 74 20.71 -8.57 -9.08
C ALA A 74 19.56 -9.37 -8.46
N LEU A 75 18.84 -8.78 -7.49
CA LEU A 75 17.65 -9.37 -6.88
C LEU A 75 16.58 -9.70 -7.94
N LEU A 76 16.19 -8.70 -8.73
CA LEU A 76 15.11 -8.84 -9.72
C LEU A 76 15.50 -9.76 -10.89
N ALA A 77 16.77 -9.75 -11.30
CA ALA A 77 17.27 -10.64 -12.34
C ALA A 77 17.09 -12.12 -11.97
N ASP A 78 17.23 -12.46 -10.68
CA ASP A 78 17.05 -13.82 -10.19
C ASP A 78 15.58 -14.18 -9.94
N MET A 79 14.84 -13.32 -9.22
CA MET A 79 13.51 -13.70 -8.72
C MET A 79 12.33 -13.30 -9.61
N ASN A 80 12.51 -12.37 -10.54
CA ASN A 80 11.40 -11.77 -11.29
C ASN A 80 11.29 -12.29 -12.73
N SER A 81 11.74 -13.50 -13.01
CA SER A 81 11.67 -14.11 -14.35
C SER A 81 10.25 -14.21 -14.91
N GLN A 82 9.25 -14.30 -14.03
CA GLN A 82 7.83 -14.36 -14.38
C GLN A 82 7.10 -13.02 -14.30
N GLY A 83 7.81 -11.90 -14.03
CA GLY A 83 7.21 -10.57 -13.98
C GLY A 83 6.18 -10.36 -12.86
N GLN A 84 6.31 -11.07 -11.73
CA GLN A 84 5.36 -11.00 -10.61
C GLN A 84 5.61 -9.81 -9.67
N VAL A 85 6.81 -9.23 -9.69
CA VAL A 85 7.17 -8.09 -8.84
C VAL A 85 6.56 -6.81 -9.41
N GLN A 86 5.65 -6.21 -8.64
CA GLN A 86 4.97 -4.97 -9.01
C GLN A 86 5.84 -3.73 -8.76
N MET A 87 6.61 -3.74 -7.65
CA MET A 87 7.57 -2.70 -7.29
C MET A 87 8.65 -3.30 -6.39
N ALA A 88 9.89 -2.81 -6.53
CA ALA A 88 10.98 -3.06 -5.60
C ALA A 88 11.65 -1.73 -5.24
N MET A 89 12.04 -1.58 -3.97
CA MET A 89 12.79 -0.43 -3.45
C MET A 89 13.77 -0.90 -2.37
N ASN A 90 14.72 -0.04 -1.99
CA ASN A 90 15.54 -0.28 -0.81
C ASN A 90 14.65 -0.35 0.45
N GLY A 91 15.06 -1.17 1.41
CA GLY A 91 14.39 -1.29 2.71
C GLY A 91 15.07 -0.42 3.76
N GLY A 92 15.76 -1.05 4.72
CA GLY A 92 16.47 -0.38 5.80
C GLY A 92 17.89 0.09 5.44
N ILE A 93 18.61 0.54 6.46
CA ILE A 93 20.03 0.91 6.39
C ILE A 93 20.89 -0.32 6.70
N TYR A 94 21.97 -0.48 5.95
CA TYR A 94 22.92 -1.58 6.07
C TYR A 94 24.32 -1.05 6.41
N ASP A 95 25.15 -1.88 7.04
CA ASP A 95 26.56 -1.59 7.27
C ASP A 95 27.43 -1.89 6.03
N GLU A 96 28.74 -1.67 6.16
CA GLU A 96 29.73 -1.90 5.10
C GLU A 96 29.86 -3.37 4.69
N SER A 97 29.45 -4.30 5.56
CA SER A 97 29.38 -5.74 5.28
C SER A 97 28.04 -6.17 4.69
N TYR A 98 27.19 -5.20 4.30
CA TYR A 98 25.82 -5.41 3.86
C TYR A 98 24.95 -6.12 4.89
N ALA A 99 25.19 -5.98 6.19
CA ALA A 99 24.29 -6.48 7.23
C ALA A 99 23.27 -5.40 7.66
N PRO A 100 21.99 -5.74 7.90
CA PRO A 100 21.01 -4.78 8.40
C PRO A 100 21.44 -4.17 9.73
N LEU A 101 21.40 -2.83 9.86
CA LEU A 101 21.75 -2.14 11.11
C LEU A 101 20.67 -2.27 12.21
N GLY A 102 19.44 -2.58 11.82
CA GLY A 102 18.28 -2.67 12.70
C GLY A 102 17.47 -3.95 12.52
N LEU A 103 16.29 -4.00 13.15
CA LEU A 103 15.39 -5.15 13.09
C LEU A 103 15.19 -5.60 11.64
N TYR A 104 15.49 -6.87 11.37
CA TYR A 104 15.30 -7.47 10.07
C TYR A 104 14.55 -8.80 10.21
N ILE A 105 13.37 -8.87 9.60
CA ILE A 105 12.51 -10.04 9.57
C ILE A 105 12.28 -10.42 8.11
N GLU A 106 12.55 -11.68 7.78
CA GLU A 106 12.32 -12.24 6.45
C GLU A 106 11.62 -13.59 6.61
N ASN A 107 10.55 -13.82 5.85
CA ASN A 107 9.74 -15.04 5.92
C ASN A 107 9.27 -15.39 7.34
N GLY A 108 8.96 -14.36 8.16
CA GLY A 108 8.54 -14.51 9.55
C GLY A 108 9.67 -14.84 10.53
N GLN A 109 10.92 -14.95 10.07
CA GLN A 109 12.07 -15.20 10.93
C GLN A 109 12.84 -13.91 11.18
N GLN A 110 13.07 -13.60 12.46
CA GLN A 110 13.96 -12.52 12.85
C GLN A 110 15.41 -12.96 12.58
N LYS A 111 16.08 -12.28 11.64
CA LYS A 111 17.51 -12.51 11.35
C LYS A 111 18.42 -11.51 12.06
N VAL A 112 17.92 -10.29 12.29
CA VAL A 112 18.63 -9.25 13.05
C VAL A 112 17.68 -8.67 14.09
N ALA A 113 18.14 -8.55 15.34
CA ALA A 113 17.36 -8.03 16.45
C ALA A 113 17.11 -6.51 16.32
N LEU A 114 16.13 -6.02 17.07
CA LEU A 114 15.90 -4.59 17.20
C LEU A 114 17.14 -3.89 17.77
N ASN A 115 17.65 -2.88 17.04
CA ASN A 115 18.76 -2.07 17.51
C ASN A 115 18.25 -0.87 18.32
N LEU A 116 18.56 -0.87 19.61
CA LEU A 116 18.22 0.20 20.55
C LEU A 116 19.41 1.10 20.90
N ALA A 117 20.59 0.85 20.34
CA ALA A 117 21.79 1.62 20.62
C ALA A 117 21.65 3.09 20.18
N SER A 118 22.46 3.95 20.78
CA SER A 118 22.67 5.34 20.32
C SER A 118 23.99 5.41 19.55
N GLY A 119 24.08 6.34 18.60
CA GLY A 119 25.23 6.47 17.73
C GLY A 119 25.13 7.70 16.81
N GLU A 120 26.04 7.76 15.83
CA GLU A 120 26.11 8.85 14.85
C GLU A 120 25.51 8.43 13.50
N GLY A 121 25.02 9.42 12.75
CA GLY A 121 24.44 9.22 11.42
C GLY A 121 22.93 8.95 11.43
N ASN A 122 22.36 8.85 10.21
CA ASN A 122 20.91 8.91 10.00
C ASN A 122 20.12 7.80 10.70
N PHE A 123 20.73 6.63 10.94
CA PHE A 123 20.07 5.49 11.59
C PHE A 123 19.72 5.78 13.06
N PHE A 124 20.54 6.56 13.75
CA PHE A 124 20.39 6.78 15.20
C PHE A 124 19.57 8.02 15.55
N ILE A 125 19.02 8.73 14.56
CA ILE A 125 18.11 9.86 14.77
C ILE A 125 16.87 9.40 15.54
N ARG A 126 16.48 10.16 16.57
CA ARG A 126 15.35 9.86 17.44
C ARG A 126 14.22 10.90 17.29
N PRO A 127 12.95 10.51 17.48
CA PRO A 127 12.47 9.17 17.80
C PRO A 127 12.56 8.23 16.59
N GLY A 128 13.00 6.98 16.82
CA GLY A 128 12.95 5.95 15.80
C GLY A 128 11.68 5.12 15.89
N GLY A 129 11.42 4.29 14.88
CA GLY A 129 10.25 3.40 14.87
C GLY A 129 10.45 2.15 14.01
N VAL A 130 9.56 1.19 14.20
CA VAL A 130 9.42 0.00 13.38
C VAL A 130 8.18 0.16 12.51
N PHE A 131 8.38 0.22 11.19
CA PHE A 131 7.31 -0.01 10.23
C PHE A 131 7.08 -1.51 10.10
N TYR A 132 5.82 -1.96 10.16
CA TYR A 132 5.49 -3.38 10.01
C TYR A 132 4.24 -3.59 9.16
N VAL A 133 4.22 -4.75 8.53
CA VAL A 133 3.04 -5.35 7.88
C VAL A 133 2.90 -6.76 8.46
N ALA A 134 1.84 -7.00 9.23
CA ALA A 134 1.57 -8.25 9.93
C ALA A 134 0.12 -8.67 9.68
N GLY A 135 -0.08 -9.56 8.70
CA GLY A 135 -1.43 -9.92 8.24
C GLY A 135 -2.15 -8.73 7.62
N ASP A 136 -3.27 -8.35 8.20
CA ASP A 136 -4.09 -7.19 7.83
C ASP A 136 -3.67 -5.89 8.55
N LYS A 137 -2.70 -5.95 9.47
CA LYS A 137 -2.23 -4.80 10.23
C LYS A 137 -1.00 -4.18 9.58
N VAL A 138 -1.09 -2.88 9.31
CA VAL A 138 0.03 -2.03 8.90
C VAL A 138 0.18 -0.92 9.92
N GLY A 139 1.40 -0.59 10.30
CA GLY A 139 1.62 0.49 11.25
C GLY A 139 3.08 0.88 11.42
N ILE A 140 3.27 1.99 12.11
CA ILE A 140 4.55 2.43 12.63
C ILE A 140 4.42 2.48 14.14
N VAL A 141 5.30 1.80 14.85
CA VAL A 141 5.37 1.83 16.31
C VAL A 141 6.72 2.39 16.74
N ARG A 142 6.73 3.21 17.79
CA ARG A 142 7.98 3.74 18.35
C ARG A 142 8.83 2.61 18.91
N LEU A 143 10.14 2.80 18.90
CA LEU A 143 11.09 1.79 19.38
C LEU A 143 10.88 1.39 20.84
N ASP A 144 10.50 2.33 21.70
CA ASP A 144 10.20 2.09 23.12
C ASP A 144 8.89 1.30 23.34
N ALA A 145 8.00 1.31 22.35
CA ALA A 145 6.70 0.64 22.40
C ALA A 145 6.69 -0.70 21.63
N PHE A 146 7.73 -0.99 20.86
CA PHE A 146 7.84 -2.26 20.15
C PHE A 146 8.13 -3.39 21.14
N LYS A 147 7.17 -4.31 21.28
CA LYS A 147 7.34 -5.56 22.03
C LYS A 147 7.53 -6.66 21.02
N ASN A 148 8.60 -7.45 21.16
CA ASN A 148 8.84 -8.63 20.33
C ASN A 148 7.55 -9.49 20.34
N GLN A 149 6.95 -9.69 19.17
CA GLN A 149 5.78 -10.56 19.00
C GLN A 149 6.21 -12.01 18.94
#